data_AF-A0A517Z9G2-F1
#
_entry.id   AF-A0A517Z9G2-F1
#
_cell.length_a   1.000
_cell.length_b   1.000
_cell.length_c   1.000
_cell.angle_alpha   90.00
_cell.angle_beta   90.00
_cell.angle_gamma   90.00
#
_symmetry.space_group_name_H-M   'P 1'
#
loop_
_entity.id
_entity.type
_entity.pdbx_description
1 polymer ?
#
loop_
_entity_poly.entity_id
_entity_poly.type
_entity_poly.pdbx_seq_one_letter_code
_entity_poly.pdbx_strand_id
1 'polypeptide(L)'
;MNSPSKNDDTKQGTNPPEAGASNEMPCPDCGEMVRKGLLRCWNCGAFMDKGIEARFQEMQENPAPMIFSEAPEDDEPVSVETTQMVTSASDDDFQLDGSIGTVLPAEDQTDAAEEDDAGDVEQPGGVAGAESTGETAGDDQEKAGVAHSVATGGDALLEVALQEEAEARKRRKKQRRVVGGMRTPGGFIIFCPYGCKMEVKDQNRGMTGRCPRCGAPFIVPVDPPQFKSQKSEKAEAEKAAVETDFQAWMEALHVHTVNPEKLKLKADSLTKEFVPTDFAFGKDELVLLVLGKKGGGLFGGGGGKAEELREAAQAHLREGKPVDQVPDAEVTKIEADTLSQLRVVQPVESRAHSLFAGIPVFGAGRIAIQLPLQEDSTETRYVSMGLTEFREFARQLEEKYGLTGLADKTGIPMEDEFETHRCHYSSVAVKALKHLEFYQADPKVEPVVAGWKCGACGIVVSEDARNKEKLGGKGGKGLAKTKCPKCQQKFGDNPLYSLAEVTESPSMSGTDSGSDADANQEPAATDAAKS
;
A
#
# COMPACT_ATOMS: atom_id res chain seq x y z
N MET A 1 37.25 -54.27 -40.19
CA MET A 1 36.07 -53.93 -39.38
C MET A 1 35.66 -52.51 -39.75
N ASN A 2 34.47 -52.40 -40.35
CA ASN A 2 33.73 -51.23 -40.86
C ASN A 2 34.42 -49.85 -40.94
N SER A 3 35.05 -49.63 -42.10
CA SER A 3 34.96 -48.46 -42.99
C SER A 3 33.54 -47.87 -43.19
N PRO A 4 33.33 -46.73 -43.93
CA PRO A 4 34.28 -45.69 -44.35
C PRO A 4 33.73 -44.22 -44.48
N SER A 5 34.70 -43.33 -44.74
CA SER A 5 34.75 -42.26 -45.75
C SER A 5 33.71 -41.12 -45.81
N LYS A 6 34.28 -39.94 -45.58
CA LYS A 6 33.96 -38.65 -46.20
C LYS A 6 34.09 -38.75 -47.73
N ASN A 7 33.13 -38.19 -48.46
CA ASN A 7 33.30 -37.75 -49.84
C ASN A 7 32.92 -36.27 -49.94
N ASP A 8 33.83 -35.55 -50.60
CA ASP A 8 33.66 -34.26 -51.25
C ASP A 8 32.62 -34.37 -52.38
N ASP A 9 31.80 -33.33 -52.59
CA ASP A 9 31.53 -32.87 -53.95
C ASP A 9 30.84 -31.49 -53.97
N THR A 10 31.43 -30.66 -54.83
CA THR A 10 31.13 -29.25 -55.11
C THR A 10 30.00 -29.12 -56.14
N LYS A 11 29.12 -28.10 -56.02
CA LYS A 11 28.64 -27.28 -57.16
C LYS A 11 27.78 -26.07 -56.76
N GLN A 12 28.27 -24.88 -57.15
CA GLN A 12 27.63 -23.81 -57.95
C GLN A 12 26.18 -23.46 -57.59
N GLY A 13 25.80 -22.25 -57.17
CA GLY A 13 26.15 -20.93 -57.70
C GLY A 13 24.90 -20.30 -58.32
N THR A 14 24.39 -19.19 -57.74
CA THR A 14 23.56 -18.14 -58.38
C THR A 14 23.08 -17.13 -57.30
N ASN A 15 23.61 -15.90 -57.32
CA ASN A 15 22.86 -14.68 -56.95
C ASN A 15 22.05 -14.26 -58.20
N PRO A 16 20.95 -13.47 -58.18
CA PRO A 16 20.57 -12.34 -57.28
C PRO A 16 19.03 -12.37 -56.90
N PRO A 17 18.34 -11.36 -56.32
CA PRO A 17 18.68 -9.94 -56.11
C PRO A 17 18.51 -9.38 -54.68
N GLU A 18 19.14 -8.23 -54.47
CA GLU A 18 18.88 -7.34 -53.33
C GLU A 18 17.39 -7.03 -53.22
N ALA A 19 16.80 -7.37 -52.07
CA ALA A 19 15.51 -6.86 -51.62
C ALA A 19 15.49 -6.83 -50.08
N GLY A 20 15.75 -5.64 -49.52
CA GLY A 20 15.46 -5.27 -48.13
C GLY A 20 16.44 -5.84 -47.10
N ALA A 21 17.30 -4.98 -46.55
CA ALA A 21 18.04 -5.29 -45.33
C ALA A 21 17.05 -5.73 -44.24
N SER A 22 16.93 -7.04 -44.02
CA SER A 22 16.15 -7.58 -42.92
C SER A 22 16.79 -7.05 -41.63
N ASN A 23 16.06 -6.16 -40.97
CA ASN A 23 16.48 -5.50 -39.75
C ASN A 23 16.38 -6.44 -38.55
N GLU A 24 16.50 -7.75 -38.78
CA GLU A 24 16.20 -8.82 -37.84
C GLU A 24 17.36 -9.82 -37.79
N MET A 25 17.67 -10.31 -36.60
CA MET A 25 18.72 -11.30 -36.31
C MET A 25 18.19 -12.32 -35.30
N PRO A 26 18.57 -13.61 -35.41
CA PRO A 26 18.10 -14.63 -34.48
C PRO A 26 18.76 -14.46 -33.10
N CYS A 27 17.98 -14.68 -32.05
CA CYS A 27 18.47 -14.73 -30.67
C CYS A 27 19.44 -15.91 -30.49
N PRO A 28 20.58 -15.73 -29.81
CA PRO A 28 21.57 -16.79 -29.60
C PRO A 28 21.06 -17.96 -28.75
N ASP A 29 20.08 -17.72 -27.86
CA ASP A 29 19.60 -18.74 -26.92
C ASP A 29 18.34 -19.46 -27.41
N CYS A 30 17.33 -18.71 -27.89
CA CYS A 30 16.04 -19.29 -28.28
C CYS A 30 15.79 -19.31 -29.80
N GLY A 31 16.65 -18.68 -30.60
CA GLY A 31 16.52 -18.65 -32.07
C GLY A 31 15.46 -17.71 -32.63
N GLU A 32 14.73 -16.96 -31.78
CA GLU A 32 13.67 -16.02 -32.19
C GLU A 32 14.24 -14.84 -33.01
N MET A 33 13.55 -14.40 -34.06
CA MET A 33 14.01 -13.29 -34.90
C MET A 33 13.71 -11.94 -34.23
N VAL A 34 14.77 -11.25 -33.79
CA VAL A 34 14.69 -9.98 -33.03
C VAL A 34 15.27 -8.84 -33.87
N ARG A 35 14.72 -7.63 -33.72
CA ARG A 35 15.23 -6.45 -34.43
C ARG A 35 16.68 -6.14 -34.04
N LYS A 36 17.51 -5.79 -35.03
CA LYS A 36 18.90 -5.34 -34.84
C LYS A 36 18.92 -4.08 -33.95
N GLY A 37 19.78 -4.09 -32.93
CA GLY A 37 19.91 -3.02 -31.95
C GLY A 37 19.17 -3.24 -30.62
N LEU A 38 18.38 -4.32 -30.48
CA LEU A 38 17.77 -4.68 -29.22
C LEU A 38 18.81 -5.32 -28.29
N LEU A 39 18.96 -4.82 -27.06
CA LEU A 39 19.96 -5.33 -26.11
C LEU A 39 19.63 -6.73 -25.60
N ARG A 40 18.34 -7.04 -25.46
CA ARG A 40 17.82 -8.32 -24.96
C ARG A 40 16.74 -8.84 -25.87
N CYS A 41 16.64 -10.17 -26.00
CA CYS A 41 15.55 -10.82 -26.71
C CYS A 41 14.23 -10.57 -25.97
N TRP A 42 13.20 -10.15 -26.71
CA TRP A 42 11.86 -9.95 -26.15
C TRP A 42 11.24 -11.25 -25.61
N ASN A 43 11.54 -12.40 -26.22
CA ASN A 43 10.93 -13.68 -25.86
C ASN A 43 11.59 -14.33 -24.63
N CYS A 44 12.92 -14.48 -24.64
CA CYS A 44 13.64 -15.18 -23.56
C CYS A 44 14.44 -14.26 -22.61
N GLY A 45 14.53 -12.95 -22.88
CA GLY A 45 15.28 -12.00 -22.04
C GLY A 45 16.81 -12.10 -22.12
N ALA A 46 17.34 -13.06 -22.90
CA ALA A 46 18.77 -13.25 -23.14
C ALA A 46 19.40 -12.03 -23.82
N PHE A 47 20.65 -11.73 -23.51
CA PHE A 47 21.38 -10.65 -24.19
C PHE A 47 21.67 -11.02 -25.64
N MET A 48 21.43 -10.08 -26.56
CA MET A 48 21.71 -10.29 -27.98
C MET A 48 23.22 -10.24 -28.29
N ASP A 49 24.00 -9.61 -27.41
CA ASP A 49 25.45 -9.52 -27.50
C ASP A 49 26.09 -9.99 -26.18
N LYS A 50 26.91 -11.05 -26.28
CA LYS A 50 27.62 -11.65 -25.14
C LYS A 50 28.66 -10.71 -24.53
N GLY A 51 29.17 -9.74 -25.29
CA GLY A 51 30.09 -8.72 -24.76
C GLY A 51 29.40 -7.74 -23.81
N ILE A 52 28.12 -7.44 -24.05
CA ILE A 52 27.31 -6.58 -23.18
C ILE A 52 26.92 -7.32 -21.90
N GLU A 53 26.57 -8.60 -22.02
CA GLU A 53 26.30 -9.47 -20.87
C GLU A 53 27.50 -9.52 -19.90
N ALA A 54 28.72 -9.72 -20.42
CA ALA A 54 29.93 -9.74 -19.60
C ALA A 54 30.18 -8.40 -18.87
N ARG A 55 29.98 -7.26 -19.54
CA ARG A 55 30.12 -5.93 -18.90
C ARG A 55 29.04 -5.66 -17.86
N PHE A 56 27.81 -6.13 -18.10
CA PHE A 56 26.74 -6.00 -17.13
C PHE A 56 27.01 -6.83 -15.87
N GLN A 57 27.59 -8.02 -16.04
CA GLN A 57 28.02 -8.86 -14.93
C GLN A 57 29.19 -8.24 -14.16
N GLU A 58 30.19 -7.68 -14.85
CA GLU A 58 31.30 -6.93 -14.22
C GLU A 58 30.79 -5.71 -13.42
N MET A 59 29.77 -5.01 -13.92
CA MET A 59 29.16 -3.87 -13.22
C MET A 59 28.32 -4.28 -12.01
N GLN A 60 27.74 -5.49 -12.00
CA GLN A 60 27.08 -6.05 -10.82
C GLN A 60 28.08 -6.54 -9.77
N GLU A 61 29.21 -7.10 -10.21
CA GLU A 61 30.25 -7.61 -9.31
C GLU A 61 31.09 -6.48 -8.69
N ASN A 62 31.20 -5.34 -9.37
CA ASN A 62 31.94 -4.17 -8.88
C ASN A 62 31.11 -2.88 -9.01
N PRO A 63 30.08 -2.69 -8.16
CA PRO A 63 29.28 -1.48 -8.20
C PRO A 63 30.17 -0.27 -7.91
N ALA A 64 30.06 0.77 -8.74
CA ALA A 64 30.85 1.98 -8.57
C ALA A 64 30.66 2.52 -7.13
N PRO A 65 31.74 2.82 -6.40
CA PRO A 65 31.63 3.30 -5.04
C PRO A 65 30.82 4.59 -5.06
N MET A 66 29.74 4.64 -4.26
CA MET A 66 28.97 5.86 -4.07
C MET A 66 29.89 6.87 -3.39
N ILE A 67 30.39 7.83 -4.17
CA ILE A 67 31.08 9.01 -3.65
C ILE A 67 29.98 9.89 -3.06
N PHE A 68 29.82 9.83 -1.74
CA PHE A 68 29.12 10.87 -1.02
C PHE A 68 30.08 12.05 -0.92
N SER A 69 29.78 13.13 -1.63
CA SER A 69 30.47 14.41 -1.41
C SER A 69 30.25 14.80 0.05
N GLU A 70 31.32 14.79 0.85
CA GLU A 70 31.29 15.34 2.21
C GLU A 70 30.86 16.81 2.13
N ALA A 71 29.73 17.13 2.76
CA ALA A 71 29.33 18.52 2.94
C ALA A 71 30.40 19.19 3.83
N PRO A 72 30.90 20.39 3.47
CA PRO A 72 31.94 21.06 4.23
C PRO A 72 31.50 21.25 5.69
N GLU A 73 32.22 20.61 6.60
CA GLU A 73 32.09 20.75 8.05
C GLU A 73 32.82 22.02 8.51
N ASP A 74 32.34 23.20 8.14
CA ASP A 74 32.74 24.48 8.78
C ASP A 74 31.81 25.62 8.29
N ASP A 75 30.57 25.62 8.78
CA ASP A 75 29.80 26.86 8.95
C ASP A 75 28.87 26.68 10.13
N GLU A 76 29.19 27.38 11.21
CA GLU A 76 28.38 27.42 12.43
C GLU A 76 26.97 27.93 12.09
N PRO A 77 25.90 27.35 12.67
CA PRO A 77 24.55 27.89 12.48
C PRO A 77 24.47 29.23 13.20
N VAL A 78 24.54 30.33 12.44
CA VAL A 78 24.21 31.67 12.93
C VAL A 78 22.74 31.64 13.35
N SER A 79 22.52 31.73 14.65
CA SER A 79 21.22 31.84 15.29
C SER A 79 20.50 33.10 14.80
N VAL A 80 19.48 32.95 13.98
CA VAL A 80 18.57 34.06 13.68
C VAL A 80 17.57 34.16 14.82
N GLU A 81 17.74 35.18 15.65
CA GLU A 81 16.84 35.53 16.74
C GLU A 81 15.41 35.79 16.25
N THR A 82 14.49 35.13 16.94
CA THR A 82 13.05 35.28 16.91
C THR A 82 12.64 36.74 17.18
N THR A 83 12.33 37.50 16.13
CA THR A 83 11.50 38.69 16.26
C THR A 83 10.05 38.31 16.01
N GLN A 84 9.27 38.23 17.11
CA GLN A 84 7.81 38.27 17.11
C GLN A 84 7.30 39.41 16.22
N MET A 85 6.41 39.14 15.26
CA MET A 85 5.23 40.00 15.01
C MET A 85 4.08 39.21 14.35
N VAL A 86 3.01 39.09 15.13
CA VAL A 86 1.60 39.32 14.79
C VAL A 86 1.06 38.77 13.46
N THR A 87 0.24 37.73 13.57
CA THR A 87 -0.73 37.33 12.55
C THR A 87 -1.83 38.40 12.41
N SER A 88 -1.79 39.16 11.32
CA SER A 88 -2.94 39.92 10.80
C SER A 88 -3.01 39.65 9.31
N ALA A 89 -4.15 39.15 8.86
CA ALA A 89 -4.46 38.93 7.46
C ALA A 89 -4.60 40.27 6.72
N SER A 90 -3.90 40.41 5.59
CA SER A 90 -4.30 41.24 4.46
C SER A 90 -3.51 40.81 3.23
N ASP A 91 -4.26 40.45 2.18
CA ASP A 91 -3.80 40.31 0.80
C ASP A 91 -2.96 41.51 0.37
N ASP A 92 -1.76 41.28 -0.19
CA ASP A 92 -1.12 42.23 -1.11
C ASP A 92 -0.04 41.53 -1.97
N ASP A 93 -0.27 41.60 -3.29
CA ASP A 93 0.64 41.60 -4.44
C ASP A 93 2.01 40.90 -4.35
N PHE A 94 2.09 39.69 -4.93
CA PHE A 94 3.35 39.07 -5.32
C PHE A 94 3.72 39.47 -6.76
N GLN A 95 4.54 40.52 -6.92
CA GLN A 95 5.18 40.89 -8.18
C GLN A 95 6.48 40.11 -8.37
N LEU A 96 6.57 39.34 -9.45
CA LEU A 96 7.80 38.69 -9.94
C LEU A 96 8.64 39.72 -10.69
N ASP A 97 9.63 40.32 -10.02
CA ASP A 97 10.73 40.98 -10.72
C ASP A 97 11.74 39.92 -11.22
N GLY A 98 12.16 40.11 -12.46
CA GLY A 98 13.11 39.25 -13.15
C GLY A 98 14.52 39.76 -12.95
N SER A 99 15.37 38.95 -12.31
CA SER A 99 16.82 39.08 -12.41
C SER A 99 17.53 37.79 -11.95
N ILE A 100 17.38 36.70 -12.71
CA ILE A 100 18.29 35.55 -12.61
C ILE A 100 19.60 35.94 -13.31
N GLY A 101 20.57 36.39 -12.52
CA GLY A 101 21.95 36.61 -12.94
C GLY A 101 22.65 35.27 -13.19
N THR A 102 22.82 34.93 -14.46
CA THR A 102 23.71 33.85 -14.91
C THR A 102 25.16 34.34 -14.81
N VAL A 103 25.94 33.77 -13.90
CA VAL A 103 27.39 33.99 -13.85
C VAL A 103 28.06 32.82 -14.59
N LEU A 104 28.60 33.08 -15.78
CA LEU A 104 29.58 32.23 -16.45
C LEU A 104 30.96 32.91 -16.35
N PRO A 105 32.06 32.14 -16.17
CA PRO A 105 33.39 32.70 -15.98
C PRO A 105 34.07 33.07 -17.30
N ALA A 106 35.02 33.98 -17.18
CA ALA A 106 35.69 34.76 -18.21
C ALA A 106 36.71 33.97 -19.06
N GLU A 107 36.76 34.28 -20.37
CA GLU A 107 37.96 34.14 -21.21
C GLU A 107 38.03 35.27 -22.26
N ASP A 108 39.12 36.05 -22.12
CA ASP A 108 40.03 36.65 -23.10
C ASP A 108 39.61 37.56 -24.30
N GLN A 109 40.53 38.48 -24.57
CA GLN A 109 40.50 39.67 -25.42
C GLN A 109 40.43 39.40 -26.94
N THR A 110 39.81 40.31 -27.71
CA THR A 110 40.48 41.23 -28.69
C THR A 110 39.47 41.95 -29.61
N ASP A 111 39.80 43.21 -29.92
CA ASP A 111 39.14 44.15 -30.84
C ASP A 111 39.04 43.68 -32.30
N ALA A 112 37.96 44.06 -33.01
CA ALA A 112 38.00 44.76 -34.31
C ALA A 112 36.61 44.99 -34.93
N ALA A 113 36.31 46.29 -35.16
CA ALA A 113 35.73 46.96 -36.34
C ALA A 113 34.54 46.37 -37.14
N GLU A 114 33.54 47.27 -37.36
CA GLU A 114 32.80 47.61 -38.61
C GLU A 114 32.07 46.46 -39.37
N GLU A 115 30.87 46.57 -39.94
CA GLU A 115 30.15 47.65 -40.63
C GLU A 115 28.64 47.23 -40.81
N ASP A 116 27.83 48.21 -41.23
CA ASP A 116 26.45 48.26 -41.75
C ASP A 116 25.71 46.97 -42.20
N ASP A 117 24.38 46.94 -42.00
CA ASP A 117 23.42 47.01 -43.13
C ASP A 117 21.95 47.20 -42.67
N ALA A 118 21.21 47.93 -43.50
CA ALA A 118 19.87 48.46 -43.32
C ALA A 118 18.74 47.42 -43.41
N GLY A 119 17.55 47.80 -42.91
CA GLY A 119 16.35 46.98 -43.07
C GLY A 119 15.08 47.59 -42.45
N ASP A 120 14.70 48.77 -42.95
CA ASP A 120 13.42 49.45 -42.80
C ASP A 120 12.22 48.58 -43.25
N VAL A 121 11.15 48.47 -42.43
CA VAL A 121 9.76 48.42 -42.90
C VAL A 121 8.80 49.04 -41.86
N GLU A 122 8.06 50.01 -42.39
CA GLU A 122 6.98 50.86 -41.89
C GLU A 122 5.82 50.20 -41.09
N GLN A 123 5.39 50.95 -40.06
CA GLN A 123 4.03 51.47 -39.73
C GLN A 123 2.74 50.79 -40.25
N PRO A 124 1.58 50.90 -39.53
CA PRO A 124 1.06 52.12 -38.88
C PRO A 124 0.52 51.88 -37.43
N GLY A 125 0.30 52.86 -36.54
CA GLY A 125 -0.33 54.18 -36.67
C GLY A 125 -1.86 54.02 -36.77
N GLY A 126 -2.75 54.57 -35.95
CA GLY A 126 -2.66 55.56 -34.90
C GLY A 126 -4.08 55.84 -34.35
N VAL A 127 -4.08 56.53 -33.23
CA VAL A 127 -5.17 56.99 -32.37
C VAL A 127 -5.99 58.17 -32.94
N ALA A 128 -7.20 58.37 -32.37
CA ALA A 128 -7.93 59.63 -32.08
C ALA A 128 -9.46 59.40 -32.28
N GLY A 129 -10.41 59.93 -31.50
CA GLY A 129 -10.43 60.99 -30.49
C GLY A 129 -11.65 61.91 -30.71
N ALA A 130 -12.19 62.48 -29.61
CA ALA A 130 -13.03 63.69 -29.51
C ALA A 130 -14.52 63.62 -29.97
N GLU A 131 -15.51 63.75 -29.06
CA GLU A 131 -16.14 64.98 -28.48
C GLU A 131 -17.20 65.64 -29.37
N SER A 132 -18.41 65.88 -28.83
CA SER A 132 -19.06 67.20 -28.79
C SER A 132 -20.52 67.15 -28.30
N THR A 133 -20.84 68.17 -27.49
CA THR A 133 -22.05 68.65 -26.83
C THR A 133 -23.20 69.14 -27.75
N GLY A 134 -24.45 69.13 -27.22
CA GLY A 134 -25.33 70.34 -27.19
C GLY A 134 -26.61 70.43 -28.06
N GLU A 135 -27.78 70.30 -27.40
CA GLU A 135 -29.07 71.06 -27.53
C GLU A 135 -30.15 70.84 -28.65
N THR A 136 -31.36 70.43 -28.16
CA THR A 136 -32.76 70.89 -28.43
C THR A 136 -33.43 70.65 -29.81
N ALA A 137 -34.72 70.30 -30.00
CA ALA A 137 -35.93 70.13 -29.17
C ALA A 137 -37.07 69.36 -29.94
N GLY A 138 -38.03 68.79 -29.19
CA GLY A 138 -39.42 68.42 -29.57
C GLY A 138 -39.62 67.01 -30.15
N ASP A 139 -40.65 66.21 -29.84
CA ASP A 139 -41.81 66.30 -28.93
C ASP A 139 -42.42 64.87 -28.82
N ASP A 140 -42.96 64.56 -27.64
CA ASP A 140 -44.00 63.58 -27.28
C ASP A 140 -43.82 62.02 -27.21
N GLN A 141 -44.24 61.55 -26.03
CA GLN A 141 -44.81 60.26 -25.58
C GLN A 141 -43.99 59.10 -24.97
N GLU A 142 -44.17 59.02 -23.64
CA GLU A 142 -44.28 57.85 -22.74
C GLU A 142 -43.03 57.09 -22.27
N LYS A 143 -42.47 57.55 -21.13
CA LYS A 143 -41.87 56.65 -20.12
C LYS A 143 -41.88 57.28 -18.72
N ALA A 144 -42.57 56.65 -17.77
CA ALA A 144 -42.21 56.74 -16.36
C ALA A 144 -41.04 55.78 -16.11
N GLY A 145 -39.92 56.33 -15.66
CA GLY A 145 -38.65 55.63 -15.52
C GLY A 145 -38.52 54.81 -14.25
N VAL A 146 -37.71 53.75 -14.33
CA VAL A 146 -36.98 53.20 -13.19
C VAL A 146 -35.53 53.03 -13.61
N ALA A 147 -34.64 53.66 -12.85
CA ALA A 147 -33.20 53.61 -13.00
C ALA A 147 -32.67 52.23 -12.59
N HIS A 148 -31.92 51.56 -13.46
CA HIS A 148 -31.17 50.37 -13.08
C HIS A 148 -29.75 50.77 -12.69
N SER A 149 -29.58 50.92 -11.39
CA SER A 149 -28.31 50.98 -10.70
C SER A 149 -27.49 49.72 -11.00
N VAL A 150 -26.18 49.91 -11.18
CA VAL A 150 -25.15 48.90 -11.46
C VAL A 150 -25.07 47.79 -10.38
N ALA A 151 -25.80 47.95 -9.26
CA ALA A 151 -25.93 46.98 -8.18
C ALA A 151 -26.84 45.78 -8.51
N THR A 152 -27.77 45.87 -9.48
CA THR A 152 -28.67 44.75 -9.83
C THR A 152 -28.23 43.96 -11.07
N GLY A 153 -27.18 44.42 -11.77
CA GLY A 153 -26.67 43.74 -12.97
C GLY A 153 -25.93 42.44 -12.66
N GLY A 154 -25.20 42.41 -11.53
CA GLY A 154 -24.49 41.21 -11.08
C GLY A 154 -25.44 40.07 -10.71
N ASP A 155 -26.52 40.38 -9.99
CA ASP A 155 -27.52 39.39 -9.57
C ASP A 155 -28.32 38.86 -10.77
N ALA A 156 -28.65 39.70 -11.74
CA ALA A 156 -29.32 39.25 -12.97
C ALA A 156 -28.43 38.29 -13.79
N LEU A 157 -27.11 38.53 -13.83
CA LEU A 157 -26.18 37.64 -14.51
C LEU A 157 -25.95 36.34 -13.73
N LEU A 158 -25.93 36.40 -12.39
CA LEU A 158 -25.84 35.22 -11.53
C LEU A 158 -27.09 34.35 -11.66
N GLU A 159 -28.28 34.95 -11.73
CA GLU A 159 -29.55 34.25 -11.87
C GLU A 159 -29.68 33.60 -13.26
N VAL A 160 -29.21 34.28 -14.31
CA VAL A 160 -29.08 33.69 -15.66
C VAL A 160 -28.09 32.53 -15.68
N ALA A 161 -26.93 32.66 -15.01
CA ALA A 161 -25.94 31.58 -14.93
C ALA A 161 -26.46 30.37 -14.14
N LEU A 162 -27.16 30.59 -13.02
CA LEU A 162 -27.80 29.53 -12.24
C LEU A 162 -28.93 28.85 -13.02
N GLN A 163 -29.68 29.61 -13.81
CA GLN A 163 -30.72 29.07 -14.67
C GLN A 163 -30.15 28.26 -15.84
N GLU A 164 -29.04 28.70 -16.43
CA GLU A 164 -28.33 27.99 -17.49
C GLU A 164 -27.68 26.70 -16.97
N GLU A 165 -27.12 26.72 -15.76
CA GLU A 165 -26.56 25.53 -15.10
C GLU A 165 -27.66 24.52 -14.73
N ALA A 166 -28.83 25.01 -14.27
CA ALA A 166 -29.99 24.18 -14.00
C ALA A 166 -30.57 23.54 -15.28
N GLU A 167 -30.61 24.26 -16.40
CA GLU A 167 -30.98 23.71 -17.70
C GLU A 167 -29.93 22.73 -18.23
N ALA A 168 -28.63 23.02 -18.10
CA ALA A 168 -27.56 22.11 -18.47
C ALA A 168 -27.61 20.80 -17.66
N ARG A 169 -27.96 20.89 -16.36
CA ARG A 169 -28.16 19.72 -15.50
C ARG A 169 -29.41 18.93 -15.86
N LYS A 170 -30.51 19.60 -16.27
CA LYS A 170 -31.71 18.94 -16.82
C LYS A 170 -31.42 18.28 -18.17
N ARG A 171 -30.63 18.92 -19.04
CA ARG A 171 -30.17 18.33 -20.32
C ARG A 171 -29.24 17.14 -20.08
N ARG A 172 -28.29 17.21 -19.13
CA ARG A 172 -27.46 16.06 -18.72
C ARG A 172 -28.27 14.92 -18.10
N LYS A 173 -29.33 15.20 -17.33
CA LYS A 173 -30.26 14.17 -16.84
C LYS A 173 -31.07 13.53 -17.97
N LYS A 174 -31.47 14.28 -19.00
CA LYS A 174 -32.15 13.73 -20.19
C LYS A 174 -31.19 13.07 -21.19
N GLN A 175 -29.91 13.47 -21.22
CA GLN A 175 -28.84 12.89 -22.05
C GLN A 175 -28.04 11.80 -21.34
N ARG A 176 -28.46 11.33 -20.16
CA ARG A 176 -27.93 10.08 -19.58
C ARG A 176 -28.38 8.90 -20.46
N ARG A 177 -27.59 8.68 -21.51
CA ARG A 177 -27.30 7.43 -22.20
C ARG A 177 -28.51 6.54 -22.51
N VAL A 178 -29.16 6.90 -23.61
CA VAL A 178 -29.59 5.94 -24.63
C VAL A 178 -28.33 5.34 -25.28
N VAL A 179 -27.61 4.49 -24.54
CA VAL A 179 -26.66 3.50 -25.09
C VAL A 179 -27.10 2.17 -24.53
N GLY A 180 -28.28 1.78 -24.98
CA GLY A 180 -28.95 0.55 -24.66
C GLY A 180 -30.08 0.49 -25.66
N GLY A 181 -29.91 -0.35 -26.69
CA GLY A 181 -30.94 -0.60 -27.68
C GLY A 181 -32.27 -0.78 -26.97
N MET A 182 -33.29 -0.12 -27.50
CA MET A 182 -34.68 -0.31 -27.16
C MET A 182 -34.93 -1.82 -27.10
N ARG A 183 -34.97 -2.38 -25.88
CA ARG A 183 -35.17 -3.82 -25.66
C ARG A 183 -36.48 -4.18 -26.33
N THR A 184 -36.41 -4.82 -27.49
CA THR A 184 -37.59 -5.41 -28.08
C THR A 184 -38.00 -6.59 -27.21
N PRO A 185 -39.26 -6.69 -26.77
CA PRO A 185 -39.70 -7.82 -25.96
C PRO A 185 -39.48 -9.12 -26.76
N GLY A 186 -38.58 -9.99 -26.30
CA GLY A 186 -38.27 -11.29 -26.92
C GLY A 186 -36.98 -11.39 -27.74
N GLY A 187 -36.02 -10.47 -27.56
CA GLY A 187 -34.67 -10.58 -28.13
C GLY A 187 -33.63 -11.08 -27.11
N PHE A 188 -32.69 -11.92 -27.54
CA PHE A 188 -31.52 -12.32 -26.74
C PHE A 188 -30.21 -11.93 -27.45
N ILE A 189 -29.15 -11.81 -26.67
CA ILE A 189 -27.87 -11.26 -27.13
C ILE A 189 -26.96 -12.41 -27.56
N ILE A 190 -26.42 -12.32 -28.79
CA ILE A 190 -25.42 -13.25 -29.32
C ILE A 190 -24.17 -12.47 -29.71
N PHE A 191 -23.02 -13.13 -29.60
CA PHE A 191 -21.74 -12.61 -30.08
C PHE A 191 -21.38 -13.25 -31.42
N CYS A 192 -21.03 -12.42 -32.39
CA CYS A 192 -20.42 -12.84 -33.65
C CYS A 192 -19.04 -13.49 -33.39
N PRO A 193 -18.52 -14.39 -34.27
CA PRO A 193 -17.15 -14.94 -34.16
C PRO A 193 -16.04 -13.89 -33.99
N TYR A 194 -16.25 -12.65 -34.46
CA TYR A 194 -15.33 -11.53 -34.29
C TYR A 194 -15.64 -10.64 -33.07
N GLY A 195 -16.44 -11.12 -32.11
CA GLY A 195 -16.71 -10.44 -30.84
C GLY A 195 -17.77 -9.32 -30.88
N CYS A 196 -18.45 -9.09 -32.01
CA CYS A 196 -19.50 -8.08 -32.10
C CYS A 196 -20.78 -8.52 -31.39
N LYS A 197 -21.28 -7.69 -30.46
CA LYS A 197 -22.54 -7.91 -29.72
C LYS A 197 -23.76 -7.56 -30.58
N MET A 198 -24.71 -8.48 -30.71
CA MET A 198 -25.92 -8.31 -31.54
C MET A 198 -27.16 -8.84 -30.81
N GLU A 199 -28.30 -8.19 -31.02
CA GLU A 199 -29.60 -8.64 -30.51
C GLU A 199 -30.35 -9.37 -31.62
N VAL A 200 -30.78 -10.59 -31.34
CA VAL A 200 -31.50 -11.44 -32.28
C VAL A 200 -32.84 -11.83 -31.65
N LYS A 201 -33.91 -11.78 -32.44
CA LYS A 201 -35.25 -12.20 -32.00
C LYS A 201 -35.29 -13.71 -31.81
N ASP A 202 -36.08 -14.19 -30.85
CA ASP A 202 -36.30 -15.63 -30.63
C ASP A 202 -36.77 -16.38 -31.88
N GLN A 203 -37.49 -15.72 -32.79
CA GLN A 203 -37.94 -16.31 -34.06
C GLN A 203 -36.80 -16.73 -34.99
N ASN A 204 -35.61 -16.15 -34.82
CA ASN A 204 -34.46 -16.42 -35.68
C ASN A 204 -33.53 -17.49 -35.09
N ARG A 205 -33.94 -18.20 -34.02
CA ARG A 205 -33.22 -19.35 -33.47
C ARG A 205 -33.04 -20.44 -34.52
N GLY A 206 -31.83 -20.97 -34.66
CA GLY A 206 -31.46 -21.97 -35.67
C GLY A 206 -31.26 -21.45 -37.08
N MET A 207 -31.51 -20.16 -37.34
CA MET A 207 -31.25 -19.56 -38.64
C MET A 207 -29.81 -19.03 -38.72
N THR A 208 -29.27 -19.00 -39.94
CA THR A 208 -27.97 -18.38 -40.22
C THR A 208 -28.17 -16.91 -40.58
N GLY A 209 -27.46 -16.02 -39.90
CA GLY A 209 -27.51 -14.58 -40.09
C GLY A 209 -26.14 -13.99 -40.45
N ARG A 210 -26.11 -12.73 -40.86
CA ARG A 210 -24.87 -11.95 -41.04
C ARG A 210 -24.80 -10.82 -40.05
N CYS A 211 -23.64 -10.59 -39.46
CA CYS A 211 -23.44 -9.53 -38.50
C CYS A 211 -23.61 -8.14 -39.15
N PRO A 212 -24.45 -7.22 -38.63
CA PRO A 212 -24.56 -5.86 -39.15
C PRO A 212 -23.30 -5.01 -38.94
N ARG A 213 -22.37 -5.42 -38.07
CA ARG A 213 -21.11 -4.70 -37.81
C ARG A 213 -19.97 -5.14 -38.71
N CYS A 214 -19.77 -6.45 -38.88
CA CYS A 214 -18.62 -7.00 -39.61
C CYS A 214 -18.98 -7.91 -40.79
N GLY A 215 -20.28 -8.15 -41.06
CA GLY A 215 -20.74 -8.96 -42.19
C GLY A 215 -20.53 -10.47 -42.05
N ALA A 216 -19.84 -10.94 -41.00
CA ALA A 216 -19.54 -12.34 -40.83
C ALA A 216 -20.80 -13.20 -40.63
N PRO A 217 -20.86 -14.40 -41.24
CA PRO A 217 -21.95 -15.34 -41.01
C PRO A 217 -21.89 -15.88 -39.59
N PHE A 218 -23.04 -15.97 -38.93
CA PHE A 218 -23.18 -16.56 -37.60
C PHE A 218 -24.45 -17.43 -37.54
N ILE A 219 -24.44 -18.44 -36.68
CA ILE A 219 -25.59 -19.33 -36.47
C ILE A 219 -26.19 -18.96 -35.12
N VAL A 220 -27.49 -18.68 -35.12
CA VAL A 220 -28.23 -18.39 -33.89
C VAL A 220 -28.46 -19.73 -33.17
N PRO A 221 -27.91 -19.95 -31.95
CA PRO A 221 -28.13 -21.20 -31.23
C PRO A 221 -29.63 -21.47 -31.05
N VAL A 222 -30.09 -22.64 -31.49
CA VAL A 222 -31.34 -23.23 -30.98
C VAL A 222 -31.07 -23.55 -29.52
N ASP A 223 -32.03 -23.29 -28.63
CA ASP A 223 -31.89 -23.29 -27.17
C ASP A 223 -30.73 -24.14 -26.58
N PRO A 224 -29.99 -23.61 -25.58
CA PRO A 224 -29.04 -24.44 -24.84
C PRO A 224 -29.77 -25.68 -24.30
N PRO A 225 -29.10 -26.85 -24.19
CA PRO A 225 -29.65 -27.95 -23.41
C PRO A 225 -30.10 -27.39 -22.08
N GLN A 226 -31.35 -27.64 -21.72
CA GLN A 226 -31.90 -27.23 -20.43
C GLN A 226 -31.04 -27.87 -19.33
N PHE A 227 -30.03 -27.15 -18.84
CA PHE A 227 -29.66 -27.28 -17.45
C PHE A 227 -30.83 -26.69 -16.69
N LYS A 228 -31.85 -27.52 -16.47
CA LYS A 228 -32.86 -27.27 -15.46
C LYS A 228 -32.09 -26.87 -14.21
N SER A 229 -32.34 -25.67 -13.72
CA SER A 229 -32.24 -25.38 -12.30
C SER A 229 -33.14 -26.40 -11.60
N GLN A 230 -32.60 -27.58 -11.32
CA GLN A 230 -33.25 -28.58 -10.50
C GLN A 230 -33.26 -28.00 -9.09
N LYS A 231 -34.42 -27.44 -8.74
CA LYS A 231 -34.98 -27.63 -7.43
C LYS A 231 -35.13 -29.15 -7.23
N SER A 232 -34.05 -29.82 -6.83
CA SER A 232 -34.08 -31.20 -6.37
C SER A 232 -34.13 -31.19 -4.85
N GLU A 233 -35.34 -31.20 -4.31
CA GLU A 233 -35.57 -31.85 -3.03
C GLU A 233 -35.29 -33.35 -3.21
N LYS A 234 -34.21 -33.80 -2.56
CA LYS A 234 -33.85 -35.17 -2.18
C LYS A 234 -33.56 -36.20 -3.29
N ALA A 235 -32.27 -36.28 -3.62
CA ALA A 235 -31.42 -37.40 -3.18
C ALA A 235 -30.14 -36.73 -2.63
N GLU A 236 -29.90 -36.59 -1.32
CA GLU A 236 -29.77 -37.63 -0.29
C GLU A 236 -28.74 -38.71 -0.66
N ALA A 237 -27.55 -38.25 -1.07
CA ALA A 237 -26.22 -38.87 -1.01
C ALA A 237 -25.31 -37.99 -1.88
N GLU A 238 -24.94 -36.80 -1.45
CA GLU A 238 -23.71 -36.59 -0.67
C GLU A 238 -23.84 -35.26 0.08
N LYS A 239 -24.62 -35.26 1.16
CA LYS A 239 -24.35 -34.32 2.26
C LYS A 239 -23.07 -34.80 2.91
N ALA A 240 -21.92 -34.48 2.31
CA ALA A 240 -20.80 -34.13 3.15
C ALA A 240 -21.27 -32.87 3.88
N ALA A 241 -21.82 -33.05 5.09
CA ALA A 241 -21.60 -32.04 6.10
C ALA A 241 -20.09 -31.87 6.10
N VAL A 242 -19.60 -30.83 5.41
CA VAL A 242 -18.27 -30.35 5.67
C VAL A 242 -18.31 -30.07 7.15
N GLU A 243 -17.58 -30.86 7.94
CA GLU A 243 -17.35 -30.58 9.35
C GLU A 243 -16.67 -29.21 9.39
N THR A 244 -17.48 -28.15 9.42
CA THR A 244 -16.99 -26.80 9.49
C THR A 244 -16.61 -26.54 10.93
N ASP A 245 -15.43 -27.01 11.30
CA ASP A 245 -14.79 -26.75 12.59
C ASP A 245 -14.27 -25.30 12.64
N PHE A 246 -15.15 -24.31 12.48
CA PHE A 246 -14.87 -22.91 12.76
C PHE A 246 -14.83 -22.68 14.27
N GLN A 247 -13.80 -23.22 14.92
CA GLN A 247 -13.61 -23.13 16.37
C GLN A 247 -12.78 -21.89 16.75
N ALA A 248 -11.90 -21.45 15.85
CA ALA A 248 -11.01 -20.31 16.05
C ALA A 248 -11.49 -19.09 15.26
N TRP A 249 -11.45 -17.93 15.93
CA TRP A 249 -11.97 -16.67 15.41
C TRP A 249 -11.04 -15.53 15.81
N MET A 250 -10.91 -14.56 14.92
CA MET A 250 -10.30 -13.27 15.23
C MET A 250 -11.23 -12.16 14.79
N GLU A 251 -11.44 -11.18 15.65
CA GLU A 251 -12.47 -10.16 15.48
C GLU A 251 -11.88 -8.82 15.06
N ALA A 252 -12.60 -8.10 14.21
CA ALA A 252 -12.36 -6.71 13.85
C ALA A 252 -10.92 -6.40 13.37
N LEU A 253 -10.30 -7.32 12.63
CA LEU A 253 -9.00 -7.07 12.01
C LEU A 253 -9.10 -6.00 10.92
N HIS A 254 -8.05 -5.19 10.78
CA HIS A 254 -8.03 -4.05 9.87
C HIS A 254 -7.64 -4.51 8.47
N VAL A 255 -8.63 -4.69 7.58
CA VAL A 255 -8.36 -5.07 6.18
C VAL A 255 -8.37 -3.82 5.31
N HIS A 256 -7.29 -3.65 4.55
CA HIS A 256 -7.05 -2.55 3.63
C HIS A 256 -7.14 -3.09 2.20
N THR A 257 -8.01 -2.51 1.39
CA THR A 257 -8.07 -2.78 -0.05
C THR A 257 -7.32 -1.68 -0.77
N VAL A 258 -6.16 -2.00 -1.32
CA VAL A 258 -5.25 -1.01 -1.92
C VAL A 258 -5.14 -1.28 -3.40
N ASN A 259 -5.36 -0.22 -4.19
CA ASN A 259 -5.03 -0.21 -5.60
C ASN A 259 -3.61 0.38 -5.76
N PRO A 260 -2.64 -0.39 -6.30
CA PRO A 260 -1.25 0.03 -6.38
C PRO A 260 -1.05 1.33 -7.20
N GLU A 261 -1.91 1.61 -8.18
CA GLU A 261 -1.80 2.81 -9.02
C GLU A 261 -2.22 4.10 -8.31
N LYS A 262 -3.05 3.99 -7.25
CA LYS A 262 -3.61 5.13 -6.52
C LYS A 262 -2.94 5.36 -5.17
N LEU A 263 -2.03 4.47 -4.77
CA LEU A 263 -1.41 4.54 -3.46
C LEU A 263 -0.41 5.69 -3.39
N LYS A 264 -0.68 6.65 -2.50
CA LYS A 264 0.29 7.66 -2.12
C LYS A 264 1.18 7.10 -1.02
N LEU A 265 2.46 6.87 -1.32
CA LEU A 265 3.45 6.42 -0.35
C LEU A 265 3.76 7.53 0.65
N LYS A 266 3.03 7.54 1.77
CA LYS A 266 3.29 8.43 2.91
C LYS A 266 3.17 7.61 4.19
N ALA A 267 4.00 7.91 5.19
CA ALA A 267 3.86 7.31 6.51
C ALA A 267 2.42 7.51 7.03
N ASP A 268 1.89 6.46 7.63
CA ASP A 268 0.54 6.43 8.23
C ASP A 268 -0.63 6.67 7.26
N SER A 269 -0.41 6.65 5.94
CA SER A 269 -1.45 6.99 4.95
C SER A 269 -2.67 6.09 5.02
N LEU A 270 -2.49 4.81 5.38
CA LEU A 270 -3.55 3.81 5.42
C LEU A 270 -4.09 3.55 6.83
N THR A 271 -3.59 4.25 7.86
CA THR A 271 -4.02 4.05 9.26
C THR A 271 -5.51 4.26 9.49
N LYS A 272 -6.15 5.12 8.68
CA LYS A 272 -7.58 5.46 8.78
C LYS A 272 -8.44 4.81 7.70
N GLU A 273 -7.83 4.21 6.69
CA GLU A 273 -8.54 3.63 5.53
C GLU A 273 -8.52 2.11 5.66
N PHE A 274 -9.47 1.57 6.41
CA PHE A 274 -9.61 0.13 6.63
C PHE A 274 -11.07 -0.26 6.77
N VAL A 275 -11.32 -1.55 6.57
CA VAL A 275 -12.60 -2.20 6.81
C VAL A 275 -12.41 -3.24 7.92
N PRO A 276 -13.09 -3.10 9.07
CA PRO A 276 -13.03 -4.11 10.12
C PRO A 276 -13.63 -5.42 9.60
N THR A 277 -12.86 -6.48 9.67
CA THR A 277 -13.20 -7.79 9.10
C THR A 277 -12.91 -8.86 10.12
N ASP A 278 -13.84 -9.78 10.32
CA ASP A 278 -13.65 -10.93 11.19
C ASP A 278 -13.09 -12.10 10.37
N PHE A 279 -12.20 -12.87 10.99
CA PHE A 279 -11.53 -14.01 10.37
C PHE A 279 -11.98 -15.28 11.07
N ALA A 280 -12.55 -16.21 10.31
CA ALA A 280 -12.96 -17.52 10.78
C ALA A 280 -12.04 -18.59 10.18
N PHE A 281 -11.40 -19.37 11.06
CA PHE A 281 -10.46 -20.41 10.65
C PHE A 281 -11.18 -21.74 10.55
N GLY A 282 -11.42 -22.19 9.32
CA GLY A 282 -11.93 -23.52 9.02
C GLY A 282 -10.81 -24.55 8.84
N LYS A 283 -11.17 -25.81 8.62
CA LYS A 283 -10.21 -26.90 8.42
C LYS A 283 -9.39 -26.73 7.14
N ASP A 284 -10.08 -26.40 6.03
CA ASP A 284 -9.48 -26.33 4.69
C ASP A 284 -9.61 -24.93 4.06
N GLU A 285 -10.28 -24.00 4.74
CA GLU A 285 -10.50 -22.63 4.25
C GLU A 285 -10.43 -21.61 5.38
N LEU A 286 -9.94 -20.41 5.03
CA LEU A 286 -9.99 -19.20 5.85
C LEU A 286 -11.10 -18.30 5.31
N VAL A 287 -12.05 -17.92 6.16
CA VAL A 287 -13.19 -17.10 5.78
C VAL A 287 -13.06 -15.71 6.36
N LEU A 288 -13.17 -14.69 5.51
CA LEU A 288 -13.19 -13.29 5.87
C LEU A 288 -14.62 -12.78 5.82
N LEU A 289 -15.09 -12.20 6.92
CA LEU A 289 -16.45 -11.73 7.12
C LEU A 289 -16.45 -10.21 7.33
N VAL A 290 -17.00 -9.48 6.37
CA VAL A 290 -17.24 -8.04 6.51
C VAL A 290 -18.70 -7.85 6.92
N LEU A 291 -18.93 -7.53 8.20
CA LEU A 291 -20.26 -7.37 8.77
C LEU A 291 -20.88 -6.02 8.38
N GLY A 292 -22.20 -5.99 8.13
CA GLY A 292 -22.99 -4.76 7.98
C GLY A 292 -23.07 -4.16 6.58
N LYS A 293 -22.38 -4.73 5.58
CA LYS A 293 -22.37 -4.20 4.21
C LYS A 293 -23.64 -4.50 3.42
N LYS A 294 -24.42 -5.52 3.79
CA LYS A 294 -25.63 -5.94 3.04
C LYS A 294 -26.88 -5.09 3.29
N GLY A 295 -26.85 -4.11 4.20
CA GLY A 295 -28.01 -3.25 4.52
C GLY A 295 -27.72 -1.76 4.76
N GLY A 296 -26.46 -1.33 4.78
CA GLY A 296 -26.07 0.06 5.10
C GLY A 296 -25.97 0.96 3.88
N GLY A 297 -27.10 1.39 3.32
CA GLY A 297 -27.13 2.52 2.38
C GLY A 297 -26.67 3.83 3.05
N LEU A 298 -26.37 4.86 2.24
CA LEU A 298 -25.86 6.20 2.57
C LEU A 298 -26.65 7.03 3.64
N PHE A 299 -27.63 6.42 4.30
CA PHE A 299 -28.37 6.95 5.44
C PHE A 299 -28.37 5.87 6.52
N GLY A 300 -27.39 5.94 7.42
CA GLY A 300 -27.19 4.99 8.51
C GLY A 300 -28.45 4.80 9.35
N GLY A 301 -28.76 3.53 9.64
CA GLY A 301 -29.85 3.17 10.56
C GLY A 301 -30.31 1.72 10.54
N GLY A 302 -29.77 0.84 9.67
CA GLY A 302 -30.33 -0.49 9.44
C GLY A 302 -29.46 -1.71 9.75
N GLY A 303 -28.27 -1.54 10.35
CA GLY A 303 -27.47 -2.67 10.80
C GLY A 303 -27.67 -2.89 12.29
N GLY A 304 -27.99 -4.11 12.73
CA GLY A 304 -27.90 -4.49 14.14
C GLY A 304 -26.51 -4.18 14.70
N LYS A 305 -26.36 -4.18 16.03
CA LYS A 305 -25.03 -3.93 16.63
C LYS A 305 -24.02 -4.91 16.04
N ALA A 306 -22.80 -4.45 15.73
CA ALA A 306 -21.78 -5.28 15.11
C ALA A 306 -21.53 -6.58 15.90
N GLU A 307 -21.64 -6.54 17.22
CA GLU A 307 -21.56 -7.71 18.10
C GLU A 307 -22.72 -8.70 17.88
N GLU A 308 -23.97 -8.23 17.77
CA GLU A 308 -25.14 -9.10 17.53
C GLU A 308 -25.06 -9.76 16.14
N LEU A 309 -24.59 -9.03 15.12
CA LEU A 309 -24.33 -9.58 13.78
C LEU A 309 -23.20 -10.60 13.78
N ARG A 310 -22.15 -10.36 14.58
CA ARG A 310 -21.03 -11.28 14.75
C ARG A 310 -21.48 -12.58 15.40
N GLU A 311 -22.23 -12.51 16.49
CA GLU A 311 -22.77 -13.70 17.16
C GLU A 311 -23.67 -14.51 16.21
N ALA A 312 -24.52 -13.83 15.43
CA ALA A 312 -25.36 -14.49 14.43
C ALA A 312 -24.55 -15.18 13.33
N ALA A 313 -23.48 -14.54 12.83
CA ALA A 313 -22.58 -15.11 11.84
C ALA A 313 -21.79 -16.30 12.40
N GLN A 314 -21.27 -16.18 13.63
CA GLN A 314 -20.57 -17.25 14.32
C GLN A 314 -21.48 -18.45 14.60
N ALA A 315 -22.70 -18.22 15.07
CA ALA A 315 -23.69 -19.27 15.28
C ALA A 315 -24.03 -19.99 13.97
N HIS A 316 -24.23 -19.25 12.88
CA HIS A 316 -24.52 -19.81 11.57
C HIS A 316 -23.40 -20.74 11.05
N LEU A 317 -22.14 -20.33 11.22
CA LEU A 317 -20.98 -21.11 10.78
C LEU A 317 -20.70 -22.30 11.71
N ARG A 318 -20.96 -22.19 13.01
CA ARG A 318 -20.90 -23.33 13.96
C ARG A 318 -22.00 -24.35 13.74
N GLU A 319 -23.17 -23.91 13.26
CA GLU A 319 -24.28 -24.79 12.91
C GLU A 319 -24.07 -25.57 11.59
N GLY A 320 -22.94 -25.37 10.89
CA GLY A 320 -22.63 -26.07 9.65
C GLY A 320 -23.46 -25.61 8.46
N LYS A 321 -24.04 -24.41 8.51
CA LYS A 321 -24.76 -23.83 7.40
C LYS A 321 -23.78 -23.28 6.34
N PRO A 322 -24.18 -23.24 5.06
CA PRO A 322 -23.27 -22.87 3.98
C PRO A 322 -22.72 -21.46 4.17
N VAL A 323 -21.40 -21.33 4.06
CA VAL A 323 -20.66 -20.09 4.31
C VAL A 323 -21.17 -18.92 3.45
N ASP A 324 -21.69 -19.18 2.25
CA ASP A 324 -22.20 -18.13 1.35
C ASP A 324 -23.54 -17.50 1.78
N GLN A 325 -24.21 -18.10 2.79
CA GLN A 325 -25.51 -17.66 3.29
C GLN A 325 -25.42 -17.00 4.67
N VAL A 326 -24.22 -16.62 5.12
CA VAL A 326 -24.06 -15.88 6.37
C VAL A 326 -24.90 -14.59 6.32
N PRO A 327 -25.78 -14.37 7.31
CA PRO A 327 -26.66 -13.21 7.33
C PRO A 327 -25.85 -11.91 7.47
N ASP A 328 -26.26 -10.87 6.73
CA ASP A 328 -25.74 -9.50 6.83
C ASP A 328 -24.21 -9.33 6.74
N ALA A 329 -23.53 -10.34 6.16
CA ALA A 329 -22.09 -10.33 5.92
C ALA A 329 -21.76 -10.45 4.43
N GLU A 330 -20.68 -9.78 4.03
CA GLU A 330 -19.94 -10.11 2.81
C GLU A 330 -18.87 -11.14 3.18
N VAL A 331 -18.89 -12.27 2.48
CA VAL A 331 -18.08 -13.45 2.77
C VAL A 331 -17.05 -13.58 1.67
N THR A 332 -15.78 -13.61 2.03
CA THR A 332 -14.69 -13.99 1.13
C THR A 332 -14.07 -15.29 1.65
N LYS A 333 -13.99 -16.30 0.80
CA LYS A 333 -13.28 -17.55 1.10
C LYS A 333 -11.86 -17.50 0.55
N ILE A 334 -10.91 -18.02 1.31
CA ILE A 334 -9.52 -18.20 0.92
C ILE A 334 -9.19 -19.67 1.17
N GLU A 335 -8.89 -20.41 0.10
CA GLU A 335 -8.56 -21.83 0.18
C GLU A 335 -7.17 -22.04 0.79
N ALA A 336 -6.98 -23.13 1.54
CA ALA A 336 -5.72 -23.44 2.22
C ALA A 336 -4.51 -23.44 1.28
N ASP A 337 -4.65 -23.92 0.04
CA ASP A 337 -3.57 -23.96 -0.95
C ASP A 337 -3.01 -22.57 -1.27
N THR A 338 -3.88 -21.55 -1.24
CA THR A 338 -3.51 -20.16 -1.51
C THR A 338 -2.92 -19.44 -0.29
N LEU A 339 -3.11 -19.96 0.93
CA LEU A 339 -2.57 -19.36 2.15
C LEU A 339 -1.04 -19.40 2.18
N SER A 340 -0.41 -20.31 1.43
CA SER A 340 1.05 -20.31 1.21
C SER A 340 1.58 -19.03 0.54
N GLN A 341 0.70 -18.24 -0.10
CA GLN A 341 1.04 -16.96 -0.73
C GLN A 341 1.05 -15.78 0.24
N LEU A 342 0.64 -15.99 1.51
CA LEU A 342 0.69 -14.95 2.53
C LEU A 342 2.13 -14.45 2.73
N ARG A 343 2.29 -13.13 2.76
CA ARG A 343 3.60 -12.50 2.95
C ARG A 343 3.49 -11.32 3.89
N VAL A 344 4.41 -11.24 4.84
CA VAL A 344 4.59 -10.04 5.66
C VAL A 344 5.20 -8.96 4.79
N VAL A 345 4.53 -7.81 4.70
CA VAL A 345 4.98 -6.65 3.91
C VAL A 345 5.50 -5.54 4.80
N GLN A 346 5.09 -5.52 6.07
CA GLN A 346 5.59 -4.61 7.08
C GLN A 346 5.63 -5.33 8.43
N PRO A 347 6.71 -5.22 9.24
CA PRO A 347 8.00 -4.58 8.95
C PRO A 347 8.77 -5.24 7.80
N VAL A 348 9.74 -4.52 7.24
CA VAL A 348 10.55 -4.99 6.11
C VAL A 348 11.97 -5.28 6.59
N GLU A 349 12.51 -6.45 6.25
CA GLU A 349 13.91 -6.82 6.52
C GLU A 349 14.91 -5.87 5.84
N SER A 350 14.64 -5.52 4.58
CA SER A 350 15.49 -4.65 3.76
C SER A 350 14.65 -3.78 2.83
N ARG A 351 15.03 -2.50 2.71
CA ARG A 351 14.35 -1.53 1.83
C ARG A 351 14.23 -2.03 0.38
N ALA A 352 15.18 -2.84 -0.09
CA ALA A 352 15.19 -3.40 -1.45
C ALA A 352 14.05 -4.39 -1.71
N HIS A 353 13.52 -5.05 -0.68
CA HIS A 353 12.40 -5.99 -0.78
C HIS A 353 11.07 -5.37 -0.33
N SER A 354 11.06 -4.08 0.02
CA SER A 354 9.83 -3.40 0.44
C SER A 354 8.97 -3.02 -0.75
N LEU A 355 7.71 -3.46 -0.75
CA LEU A 355 6.69 -2.94 -1.66
C LEU A 355 6.42 -1.43 -1.46
N PHE A 356 6.75 -0.88 -0.29
CA PHE A 356 6.49 0.50 0.09
C PHE A 356 7.80 1.29 0.35
N ALA A 357 8.92 0.86 -0.22
CA ALA A 357 10.23 1.49 -0.05
C ALA A 357 10.70 1.65 1.42
N GLY A 358 10.19 0.81 2.32
CA GLY A 358 10.49 0.84 3.76
C GLY A 358 9.69 1.87 4.55
N ILE A 359 8.67 2.49 3.95
CA ILE A 359 7.81 3.47 4.61
C ILE A 359 6.69 2.73 5.34
N PRO A 360 6.47 3.00 6.66
CA PRO A 360 5.39 2.38 7.43
C PRO A 360 4.03 3.00 7.07
N VAL A 361 3.43 2.57 5.96
CA VAL A 361 2.16 3.11 5.45
C VAL A 361 0.96 2.74 6.33
N PHE A 362 1.04 1.61 7.04
CA PHE A 362 -0.02 1.11 7.93
C PHE A 362 0.07 1.60 9.37
N GLY A 363 1.10 2.37 9.72
CA GLY A 363 1.41 2.76 11.10
C GLY A 363 2.78 2.26 11.54
N ALA A 364 3.54 3.09 12.27
CA ALA A 364 4.76 2.64 12.93
C ALA A 364 4.46 1.51 13.95
N GLY A 365 5.30 0.47 13.99
CA GLY A 365 5.12 -0.67 14.89
C GLY A 365 3.94 -1.60 14.58
N ARG A 366 3.16 -1.35 13.51
CA ARG A 366 2.11 -2.27 13.06
C ARG A 366 2.64 -3.30 12.07
N ILE A 367 2.06 -4.49 12.12
CA ILE A 367 2.40 -5.60 11.24
C ILE A 367 1.34 -5.67 10.15
N ALA A 368 1.78 -5.75 8.89
CA ALA A 368 0.89 -5.84 7.73
C ALA A 368 1.22 -7.08 6.88
N ILE A 369 0.20 -7.88 6.59
CA ILE A 369 0.30 -9.10 5.80
C ILE A 369 -0.50 -8.93 4.52
N GLN A 370 0.08 -9.26 3.38
CA GLN A 370 -0.63 -9.34 2.11
C GLN A 370 -1.46 -10.62 2.05
N LEU A 371 -2.76 -10.48 1.81
CA LEU A 371 -3.67 -11.58 1.56
C LEU A 371 -3.52 -12.08 0.10
N PRO A 372 -3.82 -13.36 -0.20
CA PRO A 372 -3.74 -13.90 -1.54
C PRO A 372 -4.61 -13.11 -2.52
N LEU A 373 -4.11 -12.97 -3.75
CA LEU A 373 -4.84 -12.27 -4.81
C LEU A 373 -6.03 -13.13 -5.25
N GLN A 374 -7.21 -12.54 -5.32
CA GLN A 374 -8.38 -13.23 -5.85
C GLN A 374 -8.47 -13.04 -7.36
N GLU A 375 -8.78 -14.11 -8.08
CA GLU A 375 -8.76 -14.16 -9.56
C GLU A 375 -9.64 -13.07 -10.21
N ASP A 376 -10.69 -12.63 -9.52
CA ASP A 376 -11.65 -11.65 -10.01
C ASP A 376 -11.30 -10.18 -9.68
N SER A 377 -10.24 -9.91 -8.92
CA SER A 377 -9.89 -8.56 -8.46
C SER A 377 -8.47 -8.15 -8.81
N THR A 378 -8.33 -6.92 -9.32
CA THR A 378 -7.03 -6.26 -9.52
C THR A 378 -6.53 -5.57 -8.24
N GLU A 379 -7.32 -5.59 -7.17
CA GLU A 379 -7.01 -4.92 -5.91
C GLU A 379 -6.32 -5.88 -4.94
N THR A 380 -5.14 -5.47 -4.46
CA THR A 380 -4.41 -6.17 -3.40
C THR A 380 -5.02 -5.88 -2.05
N ARG A 381 -5.24 -6.92 -1.24
CA ARG A 381 -5.71 -6.78 0.14
C ARG A 381 -4.58 -6.99 1.12
N TYR A 382 -4.53 -6.14 2.14
CA TYR A 382 -3.59 -6.23 3.25
C TYR A 382 -4.37 -6.28 4.56
N VAL A 383 -3.91 -7.07 5.52
CA VAL A 383 -4.43 -7.04 6.88
C VAL A 383 -3.37 -6.42 7.79
N SER A 384 -3.75 -5.40 8.55
CA SER A 384 -2.89 -4.79 9.57
C SER A 384 -3.36 -5.17 10.97
N MET A 385 -2.41 -5.46 11.85
CA MET A 385 -2.69 -5.97 13.20
C MET A 385 -1.59 -5.58 14.20
N GLY A 386 -1.92 -5.66 15.49
CA GLY A 386 -0.96 -5.53 16.59
C GLY A 386 -0.08 -6.77 16.76
N LEU A 387 0.86 -6.73 17.69
CA LEU A 387 1.78 -7.84 17.96
C LEU A 387 1.05 -9.07 18.53
N THR A 388 0.18 -8.87 19.51
CA THR A 388 -0.60 -9.93 20.16
C THR A 388 -1.54 -10.61 19.16
N GLU A 389 -2.21 -9.81 18.33
CA GLU A 389 -3.07 -10.30 17.25
C GLU A 389 -2.26 -11.10 16.21
N PHE A 390 -1.08 -10.61 15.83
CA PHE A 390 -0.21 -11.32 14.90
C PHE A 390 0.26 -12.67 15.43
N ARG A 391 0.65 -12.75 16.70
CA ARG A 391 1.05 -14.02 17.33
C ARG A 391 -0.11 -15.02 17.35
N GLU A 392 -1.31 -14.55 17.66
CA GLU A 392 -2.51 -15.40 17.61
C GLU A 392 -2.80 -15.86 16.17
N PHE A 393 -2.75 -14.94 15.21
CA PHE A 393 -2.96 -15.25 13.79
C PHE A 393 -1.96 -16.29 13.27
N ALA A 394 -0.67 -16.09 13.54
CA ALA A 394 0.39 -17.00 13.15
C ALA A 394 0.23 -18.40 13.80
N ARG A 395 -0.12 -18.45 15.10
CA ARG A 395 -0.38 -19.71 15.80
C ARG A 395 -1.54 -20.48 15.17
N GLN A 396 -2.63 -19.79 14.81
CA GLN A 396 -3.78 -20.43 14.17
C GLN A 396 -3.43 -20.94 12.76
N LEU A 397 -2.61 -20.20 12.01
CA LEU A 397 -2.15 -20.63 10.70
C LEU A 397 -1.24 -21.86 10.77
N GLU A 398 -0.34 -21.91 11.75
CA GLU A 398 0.54 -23.04 11.99
C GLU A 398 -0.25 -24.28 12.44
N GLU A 399 -1.15 -24.12 13.42
CA GLU A 399 -1.94 -25.23 13.97
C GLU A 399 -2.92 -25.83 12.96
N LYS A 400 -3.57 -25.00 12.13
CA LYS A 400 -4.61 -25.46 11.20
C LYS A 400 -4.09 -25.83 9.82
N TYR A 401 -3.14 -25.05 9.29
CA TYR A 401 -2.67 -25.21 7.91
C TYR A 401 -1.20 -25.61 7.79
N GLY A 402 -0.48 -25.74 8.91
CA GLY A 402 0.94 -26.12 8.90
C GLY A 402 1.87 -25.05 8.33
N LEU A 403 1.41 -23.78 8.24
CA LEU A 403 2.20 -22.67 7.72
C LEU A 403 3.16 -22.17 8.80
N THR A 404 4.42 -22.55 8.67
CA THR A 404 5.51 -22.11 9.56
C THR A 404 6.33 -20.98 8.91
N GLY A 405 7.00 -20.18 9.72
CA GLY A 405 7.98 -19.19 9.25
C GLY A 405 7.39 -17.89 8.68
N LEU A 406 6.13 -17.55 8.97
CA LEU A 406 5.53 -16.29 8.51
C LEU A 406 6.27 -15.05 9.04
N ALA A 407 6.84 -15.15 10.25
CA ALA A 407 7.62 -14.10 10.88
C ALA A 407 9.13 -14.19 10.59
N ASP A 408 9.60 -15.23 9.90
CA ASP A 408 11.02 -15.46 9.71
C ASP A 408 11.65 -14.28 8.96
N LYS A 409 12.75 -13.76 9.50
CA LYS A 409 13.53 -12.65 8.95
C LYS A 409 12.82 -11.29 8.88
N THR A 410 11.58 -11.18 9.37
CA THR A 410 10.84 -9.92 9.40
C THR A 410 11.24 -9.01 10.57
N GLY A 411 11.94 -9.56 11.57
CA GLY A 411 12.27 -8.84 12.81
C GLY A 411 11.08 -8.70 13.77
N ILE A 412 9.97 -9.39 13.51
CA ILE A 412 8.83 -9.44 14.43
C ILE A 412 9.13 -10.45 15.56
N PRO A 413 9.01 -10.03 16.84
CA PRO A 413 9.24 -10.95 17.96
C PRO A 413 8.03 -11.87 18.19
N MET A 414 8.20 -13.17 17.95
CA MET A 414 7.17 -14.19 18.23
C MET A 414 6.98 -14.47 19.73
N GLU A 415 8.00 -14.23 20.53
CA GLU A 415 7.99 -14.35 21.99
C GLU A 415 8.45 -13.04 22.64
N ASP A 416 8.14 -12.85 23.91
CA ASP A 416 8.57 -11.66 24.64
C ASP A 416 10.05 -11.71 24.98
N GLU A 417 10.84 -10.88 24.31
CA GLU A 417 12.26 -10.76 24.55
C GLU A 417 12.58 -9.61 25.52
N PHE A 418 13.38 -9.91 26.53
CA PHE A 418 13.82 -8.95 27.53
C PHE A 418 15.34 -8.81 27.55
N GLU A 419 15.83 -7.57 27.63
CA GLU A 419 17.20 -7.26 28.01
C GLU A 419 17.25 -7.02 29.53
N THR A 420 18.12 -7.77 30.22
CA THR A 420 18.25 -7.64 31.67
C THR A 420 19.40 -6.70 32.02
N HIS A 421 19.08 -5.66 32.78
CA HIS A 421 20.05 -4.69 33.28
C HIS A 421 20.15 -4.73 34.80
N ARG A 422 21.34 -4.53 35.34
CA ARG A 422 21.52 -4.44 36.80
C ARG A 422 21.34 -3.01 37.28
N CYS A 423 20.41 -2.78 38.21
CA CYS A 423 20.23 -1.48 38.84
C CYS A 423 21.48 -1.10 39.65
N HIS A 424 21.94 0.15 39.49
CA HIS A 424 23.12 0.65 40.21
C HIS A 424 22.93 0.71 41.73
N TYR A 425 21.72 1.07 42.20
CA TYR A 425 21.45 1.34 43.62
C TYR A 425 20.93 0.13 44.38
N SER A 426 19.99 -0.62 43.80
CA SER A 426 19.34 -1.73 44.47
C SER A 426 19.95 -3.09 44.12
N SER A 427 20.88 -3.14 43.16
CA SER A 427 21.40 -4.37 42.53
C SER A 427 20.33 -5.29 41.91
N VAL A 428 19.05 -4.90 41.95
CA VAL A 428 17.91 -5.61 41.37
C VAL A 428 18.03 -5.61 39.85
N ALA A 429 17.70 -6.74 39.24
CA ALA A 429 17.64 -6.90 37.80
C ALA A 429 16.38 -6.19 37.25
N VAL A 430 16.58 -5.21 36.38
CA VAL A 430 15.54 -4.52 35.62
C VAL A 430 15.44 -5.21 34.26
N LYS A 431 14.29 -5.82 33.97
CA LYS A 431 14.00 -6.41 32.66
C LYS A 431 13.39 -5.33 31.77
N ALA A 432 14.02 -5.04 30.64
CA ALA A 432 13.54 -4.10 29.64
C ALA A 432 13.09 -4.87 28.39
N LEU A 433 11.92 -4.56 27.84
CA LEU A 433 11.43 -5.14 26.60
C LEU A 433 12.30 -4.71 25.42
N LYS A 434 12.65 -5.68 24.57
CA LYS A 434 13.18 -5.38 23.23
C LYS A 434 12.03 -5.01 22.29
N HIS A 435 12.35 -4.31 21.20
CA HIS A 435 11.41 -3.94 20.14
C HIS A 435 10.13 -3.22 20.63
N LEU A 436 10.32 -2.20 21.47
CA LEU A 436 9.27 -1.37 22.09
C LEU A 436 8.17 -0.91 21.12
N GLU A 437 8.54 -0.59 19.88
CA GLU A 437 7.63 -0.04 18.87
C GLU A 437 6.41 -0.94 18.62
N PHE A 438 6.57 -2.27 18.63
CA PHE A 438 5.46 -3.20 18.44
C PHE A 438 4.51 -3.23 19.64
N TYR A 439 5.06 -3.11 20.86
CA TYR A 439 4.28 -3.13 22.10
C TYR A 439 3.51 -1.81 22.31
N GLN A 440 4.08 -0.67 21.90
CA GLN A 440 3.38 0.62 21.96
C GLN A 440 2.28 0.75 20.91
N ALA A 441 2.43 0.08 19.77
CA ALA A 441 1.43 0.07 18.71
C ALA A 441 0.27 -0.90 19.00
N ASP A 442 0.41 -1.80 19.97
CA ASP A 442 -0.61 -2.79 20.32
C ASP A 442 -1.61 -2.22 21.35
N PRO A 443 -2.91 -2.11 21.02
CA PRO A 443 -3.91 -1.61 21.97
C PRO A 443 -4.19 -2.58 23.13
N LYS A 444 -3.81 -3.86 23.03
CA LYS A 444 -4.04 -4.87 24.07
C LYS A 444 -2.94 -4.87 25.14
N VAL A 445 -1.80 -4.24 24.87
CA VAL A 445 -0.63 -4.27 25.77
C VAL A 445 -0.25 -2.86 26.18
N GLU A 446 -0.25 -2.59 27.49
CA GLU A 446 0.21 -1.31 28.03
C GLU A 446 1.60 -1.49 28.67
N PRO A 447 2.69 -1.03 28.02
CA PRO A 447 4.03 -1.15 28.59
C PRO A 447 4.22 -0.18 29.77
N VAL A 448 4.76 -0.69 30.88
CA VAL A 448 5.04 0.06 32.12
C VAL A 448 6.52 0.42 32.19
N VAL A 449 6.86 1.58 32.75
CA VAL A 449 8.28 2.01 32.88
C VAL A 449 8.95 1.25 34.03
N ALA A 450 9.80 0.27 33.71
CA ALA A 450 10.58 -0.52 34.67
C ALA A 450 11.76 0.27 35.28
N GLY A 451 12.33 1.19 34.50
CA GLY A 451 13.55 1.89 34.88
C GLY A 451 14.00 2.90 33.85
N TRP A 452 15.22 3.41 34.05
CA TRP A 452 15.80 4.48 33.23
C TRP A 452 17.27 4.21 32.97
N LYS A 453 17.71 4.44 31.73
CA LYS A 453 19.11 4.30 31.31
C LYS A 453 19.75 5.65 31.05
N CYS A 454 20.91 5.90 31.66
CA CYS A 454 21.65 7.12 31.44
C CYS A 454 22.23 7.13 30.01
N GLY A 455 21.94 8.17 29.24
CA GLY A 455 22.43 8.30 27.86
C GLY A 455 23.95 8.46 27.74
N ALA A 456 24.61 9.03 28.76
CA ALA A 456 26.05 9.31 28.71
C ALA A 456 26.94 8.13 29.16
N CYS A 457 26.54 7.38 30.19
CA CYS A 457 27.37 6.32 30.77
C CYS A 457 26.69 4.95 30.86
N GLY A 458 25.44 4.83 30.40
CA GLY A 458 24.71 3.57 30.33
C GLY A 458 24.27 2.98 31.66
N ILE A 459 24.41 3.69 32.80
CA ILE A 459 23.91 3.17 34.08
C ILE A 459 22.39 3.03 34.05
N VAL A 460 21.88 2.00 34.70
CA VAL A 460 20.44 1.75 34.81
C VAL A 460 19.97 1.94 36.25
N VAL A 461 18.86 2.65 36.39
CA VAL A 461 18.19 2.92 37.67
C VAL A 461 16.76 2.41 37.57
N SER A 462 16.38 1.48 38.46
CA SER A 462 15.00 0.99 38.54
C SER A 462 14.05 2.08 39.02
N GLU A 463 12.75 1.96 38.73
CA GLU A 463 11.78 2.95 39.19
C GLU A 463 11.74 3.07 40.72
N ASP A 464 11.86 1.96 41.44
CA ASP A 464 11.94 1.93 42.90
C ASP A 464 13.16 2.68 43.45
N ALA A 465 14.32 2.47 42.82
CA ALA A 465 15.56 3.14 43.22
C ALA A 465 15.46 4.65 42.94
N ARG A 466 14.89 5.04 41.80
CA ARG A 466 14.61 6.45 41.48
C ARG A 466 13.71 7.08 42.54
N ASN A 467 12.63 6.39 42.93
CA ASN A 467 11.67 6.87 43.91
C ASN A 467 12.31 7.02 45.31
N LYS A 468 13.18 6.08 45.72
CA LYS A 468 13.93 6.15 46.98
C LYS A 468 14.96 7.29 47.00
N GLU A 469 15.73 7.44 45.93
CA GLU A 469 16.78 8.46 45.81
C GLU A 469 16.27 9.83 45.34
N LYS A 470 14.95 9.96 45.09
CA LYS A 470 14.28 11.19 44.61
C LYS A 470 14.90 11.77 43.33
N LEU A 471 15.45 10.90 42.47
CA LEU A 471 16.05 11.29 41.20
C LEU A 471 14.96 11.71 40.21
N GLY A 472 15.05 12.94 39.66
CA GLY A 472 14.10 13.41 38.63
C GLY A 472 12.68 13.75 39.12
N GLY A 473 12.46 13.86 40.43
CA GLY A 473 11.17 14.27 41.01
C GLY A 473 10.05 13.22 40.92
N LYS A 474 8.82 13.60 41.28
CA LYS A 474 7.65 12.70 41.26
C LYS A 474 7.37 12.24 39.82
N GLY A 475 7.44 10.93 39.59
CA GLY A 475 7.12 10.31 38.29
C GLY A 475 8.19 10.48 37.21
N GLY A 476 9.42 10.90 37.54
CA GLY A 476 10.55 10.89 36.60
C GLY A 476 10.56 12.00 35.54
N LYS A 477 9.59 12.91 35.53
CA LYS A 477 9.51 14.02 34.54
C LYS A 477 10.73 14.95 34.55
N GLY A 478 11.48 15.01 35.66
CA GLY A 478 12.72 15.79 35.78
C GLY A 478 14.00 15.00 35.51
N LEU A 479 13.92 13.72 35.17
CA LEU A 479 15.10 12.86 35.09
C LEU A 479 16.06 13.32 33.98
N ALA A 480 15.53 13.72 32.83
CA ALA A 480 16.32 14.20 31.69
C ALA A 480 17.30 15.35 32.05
N LYS A 481 16.92 16.20 33.01
CA LYS A 481 17.74 17.35 33.47
C LYS A 481 18.57 17.05 34.71
N THR A 482 18.33 15.91 35.38
CA THR A 482 19.03 15.52 36.61
C THR A 482 20.45 15.07 36.27
N LYS A 483 21.41 15.35 37.15
CA LYS A 483 22.79 14.90 36.99
C LYS A 483 22.89 13.41 37.31
N CYS A 484 23.57 12.67 36.44
CA CYS A 484 23.85 11.26 36.64
C CYS A 484 24.81 11.09 37.83
N PRO A 485 24.52 10.17 38.77
CA PRO A 485 25.36 9.93 39.95
C PRO A 485 26.76 9.41 39.61
N LYS A 486 26.94 8.73 38.47
CA LYS A 486 28.23 8.16 38.05
C LYS A 486 29.09 9.11 37.23
N CYS A 487 28.50 9.77 36.22
CA CYS A 487 29.27 10.59 35.27
C CYS A 487 29.03 12.10 35.40
N GLN A 488 28.15 12.54 36.30
CA GLN A 488 27.74 13.95 36.53
C GLN A 488 27.13 14.68 35.33
N GLN A 489 27.06 14.06 34.15
CA GLN A 489 26.36 14.56 32.97
C GLN A 489 24.84 14.47 33.13
N LYS A 490 24.09 15.16 32.27
CA LYS A 490 22.61 15.04 32.23
C LYS A 490 22.21 13.58 31.98
N PHE A 491 21.22 13.09 32.72
CA PHE A 491 20.83 11.68 32.66
C PHE A 491 20.26 11.28 31.30
N GLY A 492 19.51 12.17 30.65
CA GLY A 492 18.79 11.91 29.40
C GLY A 492 17.40 11.31 29.61
N ASP A 493 16.64 11.17 28.52
CA ASP A 493 15.26 10.69 28.50
C ASP A 493 15.18 9.30 27.82
N ASN A 494 15.75 8.29 28.47
CA ASN A 494 15.73 6.91 27.98
C ASN A 494 15.00 6.00 28.98
N PRO A 495 13.66 6.01 29.01
CA PRO A 495 12.88 5.07 29.79
C PRO A 495 13.07 3.63 29.27
N LEU A 496 13.18 2.69 30.19
CA LEU A 496 13.14 1.25 29.93
C LEU A 496 11.75 0.75 30.31
N TYR A 497 11.08 0.09 29.37
CA TYR A 497 9.72 -0.41 29.58
C TYR A 497 9.72 -1.92 29.80
N SER A 498 8.74 -2.42 30.54
CA SER A 498 8.46 -3.83 30.80
C SER A 498 6.94 -4.09 30.72
N LEU A 499 6.55 -5.35 30.67
CA LEU A 499 5.14 -5.75 30.84
C LEU A 499 4.77 -5.68 32.33
N ALA A 500 3.54 -5.26 32.62
CA ALA A 500 3.06 -5.08 33.99
C ALA A 500 3.26 -6.36 34.85
N GLU A 501 2.96 -7.53 34.29
CA GLU A 501 3.09 -8.83 34.96
C GLU A 501 4.53 -9.19 35.35
N VAL A 502 5.52 -8.71 34.59
CA VAL A 502 6.94 -9.00 34.83
C VAL A 502 7.55 -8.02 35.85
N THR A 503 6.86 -6.91 36.11
CA THR A 503 7.31 -5.83 36.99
C THR A 503 6.91 -6.09 38.45
N GLU A 504 6.06 -7.10 38.71
CA GLU A 504 5.88 -7.62 40.06
C GLU A 504 7.19 -8.24 40.55
N SER A 505 7.79 -7.58 41.54
CA SER A 505 9.07 -7.93 42.11
C SER A 505 9.09 -9.40 42.56
N PRO A 506 10.23 -10.11 42.46
CA PRO A 506 10.37 -11.41 43.11
C PRO A 506 10.15 -11.19 44.62
N SER A 507 9.01 -11.67 45.11
CA SER A 507 8.74 -11.78 46.53
C SER A 507 9.88 -12.61 47.12
N MET A 508 10.75 -11.94 47.88
CA MET A 508 11.69 -12.59 48.78
C MET A 508 10.86 -13.30 49.86
N SER A 509 10.30 -14.46 49.54
CA SER A 509 9.84 -15.40 50.55
C SER A 509 11.09 -15.93 51.24
N GLY A 510 11.47 -15.24 52.31
CA GLY A 510 12.53 -15.65 53.22
C GLY A 510 12.25 -17.07 53.70
N THR A 511 13.04 -18.02 53.20
CA THR A 511 13.21 -19.33 53.81
C THR A 511 14.48 -19.26 54.64
N ASP A 512 14.33 -18.72 55.85
CA ASP A 512 15.29 -18.91 56.92
C ASP A 512 14.60 -19.71 58.04
N SER A 513 14.88 -21.01 58.04
CA SER A 513 14.75 -21.93 59.17
C SER A 513 15.59 -23.14 58.82
N GLY A 514 16.86 -23.07 59.19
CA GLY A 514 17.74 -24.22 59.19
C GLY A 514 17.38 -25.21 60.30
N SER A 515 17.68 -26.49 60.07
CA SER A 515 18.51 -27.31 60.95
C SER A 515 18.53 -28.77 60.49
N ASP A 516 19.74 -29.27 60.29
CA ASP A 516 20.23 -30.65 60.51
C ASP A 516 19.67 -31.82 59.67
N ALA A 517 20.51 -32.39 58.81
CA ALA A 517 21.36 -33.54 59.17
C ALA A 517 21.93 -34.24 57.92
N ASP A 518 23.26 -34.29 57.85
CA ASP A 518 24.12 -35.43 57.48
C ASP A 518 23.56 -36.56 56.59
N ALA A 519 24.16 -36.75 55.41
CA ALA A 519 24.84 -38.00 55.02
C ALA A 519 25.18 -38.04 53.51
N ASN A 520 26.44 -37.71 53.21
CA ASN A 520 27.40 -38.63 52.59
C ASN A 520 26.89 -39.61 51.49
N GLN A 521 27.21 -39.37 50.22
CA GLN A 521 27.87 -40.36 49.33
C GLN A 521 28.18 -39.80 47.93
N GLU A 522 29.48 -39.64 47.65
CA GLU A 522 30.07 -39.86 46.32
C GLU A 522 29.81 -41.30 45.85
N PRO A 523 29.84 -41.55 44.53
CA PRO A 523 31.03 -42.24 44.04
C PRO A 523 31.56 -41.71 42.71
N ALA A 524 32.85 -41.35 42.76
CA ALA A 524 33.94 -41.87 41.96
C ALA A 524 33.63 -42.36 40.52
N ALA A 525 34.27 -41.66 39.59
CA ALA A 525 34.64 -42.14 38.27
C ALA A 525 35.36 -43.50 38.30
N THR A 526 35.03 -44.35 37.34
CA THR A 526 35.90 -45.46 36.91
C THR A 526 36.09 -45.42 35.40
N ASP A 527 37.30 -45.01 35.03
CA ASP A 527 37.97 -45.31 33.77
C ASP A 527 38.38 -46.80 33.74
N ALA A 528 38.09 -47.51 32.65
CA ALA A 528 38.77 -48.72 32.17
C ALA A 528 38.25 -49.03 30.76
N ALA A 529 38.95 -48.69 29.67
CA ALA A 529 40.11 -49.37 29.08
C ALA A 529 39.82 -50.75 28.45
N LYS A 530 40.09 -50.82 27.13
CA LYS A 530 40.47 -51.99 26.29
C LYS A 530 39.44 -53.13 26.12
N SER A 531 38.85 -53.21 24.92
CA SER A 531 39.35 -54.01 23.79
C SER A 531 38.57 -53.68 22.51
#